data_AF-G2QZ77-F1
#
_entry.id   AF-G2QZ77-F1
#
_cell.length_a   1.000
_cell.length_b   1.000
_cell.length_c   1.000
_cell.angle_alpha   90.00
_cell.angle_beta   90.00
_cell.angle_gamma   90.00
#
_symmetry.space_group_name_H-M   'P 1'
#
loop_
_entity.id
_entity.type
_entity.pdbx_description
1 polymer ?
#
loop_
_entity_poly.entity_id
_entity_poly.type
_entity_poly.pdbx_seq_one_letter_code
_entity_poly.pdbx_strand_id
1 'polypeptide(L)'
;MNITVTVPEGSSNHGNPNLLCVPPSWSDYIIFYFSNYVAHAATVIMSPGQGWRETIIVVLSALLLPGSGIQRAITAIRRRSRFQSDPLTRAARAGALCVVVREDGDSTHRPDLADAPAQEEGRGGSQLSSTEGGRPSKEDNLPESPEADIAPVHAESRNPEHGVNETKIGGRQAQALRITNHQRVAARANACVVPRDAVVHGQYRLPAGYRLVFVPAWAASEIKTPAGAECNSLASSYNLPKLLVSLLQIVWATTTLYRARGDQIQRFGYAAFGLTVAPYVFMSIMNIAGSFLNPEYAAIFMVRTPLMDEAESKGGFFVGEVRHDAGARPGAEPEFLDIVKQESFLYILSTFCGFIPLAIIGGLSRFEAQDSTTLQQVFTSFWVTQFWAFSEEPLPYSML
;
A
#
# COMPACT_ATOMS: atom_id res chain seq x y z
N MET A 1 15.54 10.81 62.53
CA MET A 1 14.33 10.06 62.94
C MET A 1 14.28 8.81 62.08
N ASN A 2 13.97 7.65 62.64
CA ASN A 2 13.70 6.46 61.83
C ASN A 2 12.19 6.44 61.53
N ILE A 3 11.83 6.32 60.25
CA ILE A 3 10.44 6.22 59.79
C ILE A 3 10.23 4.80 59.28
N THR A 4 9.42 4.02 59.96
CA THR A 4 9.07 2.66 59.54
C THR A 4 7.91 2.73 58.55
N VAL A 5 8.17 2.45 57.27
CA VAL A 5 7.15 2.41 56.22
C VAL A 5 6.75 0.96 55.95
N THR A 6 5.45 0.67 56.02
CA THR A 6 4.90 -0.63 55.59
C THR A 6 4.87 -0.69 54.07
N VAL A 7 5.58 -1.65 53.49
CA VAL A 7 5.66 -1.89 52.03
C VAL A 7 4.88 -3.16 51.66
N PRO A 8 4.43 -3.32 50.40
CA PRO A 8 3.78 -4.55 49.94
C PRO A 8 4.64 -5.81 50.17
N GLU A 9 3.98 -6.95 50.40
CA GLU A 9 4.66 -8.24 50.46
C GLU A 9 5.37 -8.54 49.12
N GLY A 10 6.58 -9.09 49.17
CA GLY A 10 7.42 -9.29 47.99
C GLY A 10 8.19 -8.04 47.51
N SER A 11 8.06 -6.89 48.18
CA SER A 11 8.93 -5.74 47.93
C SER A 11 10.40 -6.04 48.24
N SER A 12 11.31 -5.49 47.43
CA SER A 12 12.76 -5.69 47.50
C SER A 12 13.51 -4.39 47.30
N ASN A 13 14.64 -4.20 48.01
CA ASN A 13 15.58 -3.10 47.77
C ASN A 13 16.84 -3.54 46.98
N HIS A 14 16.98 -4.85 46.70
CA HIS A 14 18.14 -5.45 46.05
C HIS A 14 19.51 -5.06 46.66
N GLY A 15 19.55 -4.74 47.95
CA GLY A 15 20.76 -4.30 48.67
C GLY A 15 21.07 -2.79 48.55
N ASN A 16 20.33 -2.01 47.75
CA ASN A 16 20.47 -0.56 47.68
C ASN A 16 19.44 0.11 48.62
N PRO A 17 19.86 0.81 49.70
CA PRO A 17 18.92 1.40 50.67
C PRO A 17 18.07 2.55 50.09
N ASN A 18 18.42 3.09 48.93
CA ASN A 18 17.66 4.16 48.26
C ASN A 18 16.62 3.61 47.25
N LEU A 19 16.60 2.30 47.01
CA LEU A 19 15.72 1.65 46.04
C LEU A 19 14.60 0.88 46.75
N LEU A 20 13.37 1.02 46.24
CA LEU A 20 12.24 0.18 46.63
C LEU A 20 11.51 -0.33 45.38
N CYS A 21 11.81 -1.56 45.00
CA CYS A 21 11.05 -2.29 43.99
C CYS A 21 9.82 -2.92 44.67
N VAL A 22 8.62 -2.47 44.31
CA VAL A 22 7.36 -3.14 44.64
C VAL A 22 7.03 -4.21 43.59
N PRO A 23 6.32 -5.30 43.94
CA PRO A 23 5.86 -6.26 42.94
C PRO A 23 4.85 -5.60 41.98
N PRO A 24 4.81 -6.00 40.70
CA PRO A 24 3.84 -5.51 39.73
C PRO A 24 2.42 -5.99 40.06
N SER A 25 1.43 -5.13 39.85
CA SER A 25 0.01 -5.47 39.96
C SER A 25 -0.52 -6.10 38.67
N TRP A 26 -1.64 -6.83 38.74
CA TRP A 26 -2.34 -7.32 37.54
C TRP A 26 -2.72 -6.21 36.56
N SER A 27 -3.03 -5.01 37.07
CA SER A 27 -3.27 -3.80 36.28
C SER A 27 -2.04 -3.37 35.47
N ASP A 28 -0.82 -3.49 35.99
CA ASP A 28 0.39 -3.07 35.28
C ASP A 28 0.62 -3.90 34.02
N TYR A 29 0.40 -5.22 34.09
CA TYR A 29 0.46 -6.11 32.92
C TYR A 29 -0.61 -5.77 31.89
N ILE A 30 -1.87 -5.58 32.31
CA ILE A 30 -2.99 -5.25 31.41
C ILE A 30 -2.73 -3.93 30.70
N ILE A 31 -2.32 -2.90 31.45
CA ILE A 31 -2.00 -1.58 30.89
C ILE A 31 -0.80 -1.68 29.96
N PHE A 32 0.27 -2.42 30.31
CA PHE A 32 1.44 -2.59 29.46
C PHE A 32 1.10 -3.24 28.12
N TYR A 33 0.42 -4.39 28.11
CA TYR A 33 0.04 -5.07 26.87
C TYR A 33 -0.97 -4.25 26.04
N PHE A 34 -1.94 -3.60 26.67
CA PHE A 34 -2.91 -2.77 25.94
C PHE A 34 -2.25 -1.54 25.29
N SER A 35 -1.47 -0.78 26.06
CA SER A 35 -0.83 0.47 25.62
C SER A 35 0.32 0.29 24.63
N ASN A 36 0.90 -0.91 24.53
CA ASN A 36 2.00 -1.19 23.61
C ASN A 36 1.57 -2.13 22.46
N TYR A 37 1.09 -3.34 22.78
CA TYR A 37 0.83 -4.39 21.79
C TYR A 37 -0.49 -4.11 21.06
N VAL A 38 -1.60 -3.97 21.81
CA VAL A 38 -2.93 -3.73 21.22
C VAL A 38 -2.98 -2.38 20.52
N ALA A 39 -2.43 -1.33 21.14
CA ALA A 39 -2.33 0.00 20.53
C ALA A 39 -1.49 -0.02 19.23
N HIS A 40 -0.38 -0.76 19.16
CA HIS A 40 0.39 -0.85 17.93
C HIS A 40 -0.36 -1.61 16.83
N ALA A 41 -0.97 -2.75 17.17
CA ALA A 41 -1.76 -3.55 16.24
C ALA A 41 -3.02 -2.83 15.72
N ALA A 42 -3.60 -1.93 16.52
CA ALA A 42 -4.69 -1.05 16.10
C ALA A 42 -4.23 0.15 15.25
N THR A 43 -2.93 0.49 15.26
CA THR A 43 -2.40 1.71 14.60
C THR A 43 -1.52 1.46 13.38
N VAL A 44 -1.06 0.22 13.16
CA VAL A 44 -0.31 -0.16 11.95
C VAL A 44 -1.07 0.24 10.67
N ILE A 45 -0.33 0.77 9.72
CA ILE A 45 -0.86 1.28 8.44
C ILE A 45 -1.29 0.10 7.56
N MET A 46 -2.48 0.20 6.96
CA MET A 46 -3.06 -0.78 6.04
C MET A 46 -2.88 -0.34 4.58
N SER A 47 -2.82 -1.32 3.67
CA SER A 47 -2.90 -1.06 2.23
C SER A 47 -4.35 -0.71 1.83
N PRO A 48 -4.56 0.12 0.80
CA PRO A 48 -5.90 0.35 0.24
C PRO A 48 -6.60 -0.95 -0.15
N GLY A 49 -7.82 -1.17 0.35
CA GLY A 49 -8.59 -2.39 0.13
C GLY A 49 -7.88 -3.70 0.50
N GLN A 50 -6.99 -3.68 1.50
CA GLN A 50 -6.23 -4.86 1.93
C GLN A 50 -7.14 -6.06 2.26
N GLY A 51 -6.77 -7.24 1.76
CA GLY A 51 -7.52 -8.48 2.01
C GLY A 51 -7.48 -8.93 3.47
N TRP A 52 -8.51 -9.66 3.91
CA TRP A 52 -8.63 -10.07 5.31
C TRP A 52 -7.50 -11.02 5.76
N ARG A 53 -6.96 -11.84 4.84
CA ARG A 53 -5.85 -12.74 5.14
C ARG A 53 -4.57 -11.98 5.45
N GLU A 54 -4.21 -11.04 4.57
CA GLU A 54 -3.08 -10.14 4.78
C GLU A 54 -3.30 -9.27 6.02
N THR A 55 -4.53 -8.82 6.27
CA THR A 55 -4.87 -8.04 7.48
C THR A 55 -4.58 -8.84 8.76
N ILE A 56 -4.98 -10.11 8.84
CA ILE A 56 -4.64 -10.98 9.98
C ILE A 56 -3.12 -11.15 10.10
N ILE A 57 -2.40 -11.43 9.00
CA ILE A 57 -0.95 -11.60 9.00
C ILE A 57 -0.24 -10.34 9.52
N VAL A 58 -0.63 -9.15 9.05
CA VAL A 58 -0.06 -7.86 9.50
C VAL A 58 -0.42 -7.55 10.95
N VAL A 59 -1.65 -7.81 11.40
CA VAL A 59 -2.07 -7.58 12.79
C VAL A 59 -1.34 -8.51 13.76
N LEU A 60 -1.20 -9.80 13.43
CA LEU A 60 -0.42 -10.76 14.23
C LEU A 60 1.08 -10.39 14.22
N SER A 61 1.62 -9.97 13.07
CA SER A 61 3.00 -9.50 12.98
C SER A 61 3.22 -8.24 13.83
N ALA A 62 2.30 -7.27 13.81
CA ALA A 62 2.40 -6.08 14.64
C ALA A 62 2.27 -6.39 16.15
N LEU A 63 1.40 -7.33 16.54
CA LEU A 63 1.29 -7.77 17.93
C LEU A 63 2.61 -8.39 18.44
N LEU A 64 3.22 -9.28 17.66
CA LEU A 64 4.42 -10.01 18.09
C LEU A 64 5.72 -9.25 17.83
N LEU A 65 5.74 -8.37 16.83
CA LEU A 65 6.95 -7.80 16.22
C LEU A 65 6.74 -6.30 15.91
N PRO A 66 6.99 -5.36 16.84
CA PRO A 66 6.86 -3.92 16.58
C PRO A 66 7.57 -3.41 15.33
N GLY A 67 8.69 -4.02 14.91
CA GLY A 67 9.39 -3.61 13.68
C GLY A 67 8.60 -3.84 12.38
N SER A 68 7.65 -4.79 12.36
CA SER A 68 7.02 -5.31 11.13
C SER A 68 6.22 -4.27 10.33
N GLY A 69 5.67 -3.22 10.98
CA GLY A 69 4.89 -2.20 10.30
C GLY A 69 5.70 -1.19 9.48
N ILE A 70 7.04 -1.16 9.60
CA ILE A 70 7.80 0.04 9.20
C ILE A 70 7.89 0.30 7.70
N GLN A 71 8.06 -0.73 6.87
CA GLN A 71 8.09 -0.56 5.41
C GLN A 71 6.78 0.04 4.91
N ARG A 72 5.64 -0.36 5.51
CA ARG A 72 4.31 0.18 5.22
C ARG A 72 4.23 1.67 5.60
N ALA A 73 4.76 2.03 6.77
CA ALA A 73 4.82 3.41 7.23
C ALA A 73 5.74 4.30 6.37
N ILE A 74 6.95 3.85 6.02
CA ILE A 74 7.88 4.57 5.15
C ILE A 74 7.29 4.74 3.74
N THR A 75 6.65 3.69 3.20
CA THR A 75 5.99 3.76 1.88
C THR A 75 4.87 4.79 1.88
N ALA A 76 4.04 4.85 2.93
CA ALA A 76 3.06 5.93 3.12
C ALA A 76 3.75 7.31 3.20
N ILE A 77 4.79 7.47 4.02
CA ILE A 77 5.54 8.73 4.18
C ILE A 77 6.22 9.17 2.84
N ARG A 78 6.53 8.23 1.93
CA ARG A 78 7.01 8.49 0.56
C ARG A 78 5.88 8.96 -0.38
N ARG A 79 4.72 8.30 -0.34
CA ARG A 79 3.56 8.57 -1.23
C ARG A 79 3.05 10.01 -1.12
N ARG A 80 2.99 10.57 0.10
CA ARG A 80 2.62 11.98 0.41
C ARG A 80 1.34 12.46 -0.30
N SER A 81 0.39 11.56 -0.49
CA SER A 81 -0.78 11.79 -1.36
C SER A 81 -1.64 12.98 -0.92
N ARG A 82 -1.67 13.33 0.37
CA ARG A 82 -2.44 14.47 0.92
C ARG A 82 -2.19 15.80 0.20
N PHE A 83 -1.00 16.03 -0.35
CA PHE A 83 -0.67 17.28 -1.05
C PHE A 83 -1.15 17.32 -2.52
N GLN A 84 -1.82 16.28 -3.01
CA GLN A 84 -2.42 16.25 -4.34
C GLN A 84 -3.81 16.90 -4.31
N SER A 85 -3.99 18.01 -5.03
CA SER A 85 -5.27 18.72 -5.13
C SER A 85 -6.36 17.89 -5.81
N ASP A 86 -6.01 17.21 -6.91
CA ASP A 86 -6.91 16.34 -7.67
C ASP A 86 -7.21 15.03 -6.89
N PRO A 87 -8.49 14.69 -6.64
CA PRO A 87 -8.86 13.49 -5.88
C PRO A 87 -8.41 12.17 -6.50
N LEU A 88 -8.37 12.10 -7.84
CA LEU A 88 -8.05 10.87 -8.57
C LEU A 88 -6.54 10.61 -8.58
N THR A 89 -5.74 11.64 -8.87
CA THR A 89 -4.28 11.69 -8.63
C THR A 89 -3.93 11.33 -7.19
N ARG A 90 -4.71 11.81 -6.21
CA ARG A 90 -4.54 11.49 -4.77
C ARG A 90 -4.73 10.00 -4.51
N ALA A 91 -5.81 9.40 -5.00
CA ALA A 91 -6.09 7.97 -4.86
C ALA A 91 -5.03 7.11 -5.57
N ALA A 92 -4.61 7.50 -6.77
CA ALA A 92 -3.54 6.84 -7.53
C ALA A 92 -2.22 6.84 -6.73
N ARG A 93 -1.79 8.01 -6.22
CA ARG A 93 -0.58 8.11 -5.37
C ARG A 93 -0.70 7.41 -4.03
N ALA A 94 -1.91 7.17 -3.52
CA ALA A 94 -2.13 6.35 -2.32
C ALA A 94 -2.00 4.84 -2.59
N GLY A 95 -2.06 4.40 -3.85
CA GLY A 95 -2.16 3.00 -4.24
C GLY A 95 -3.60 2.46 -4.23
N ALA A 96 -4.60 3.34 -4.28
CA ALA A 96 -6.02 3.02 -4.11
C ALA A 96 -6.80 2.89 -5.44
N LEU A 97 -6.12 2.85 -6.60
CA LEU A 97 -6.75 2.66 -7.91
C LEU A 97 -6.24 1.39 -8.59
N CYS A 98 -7.07 0.79 -9.44
CA CYS A 98 -6.71 -0.35 -10.30
C CYS A 98 -7.30 -0.21 -11.71
N VAL A 99 -6.73 -0.96 -12.66
CA VAL A 99 -7.14 -1.04 -14.06
C VAL A 99 -7.17 -2.50 -14.52
N VAL A 100 -8.01 -2.77 -15.53
CA VAL A 100 -8.05 -4.08 -16.19
C VAL A 100 -6.94 -4.17 -17.24
N VAL A 101 -6.19 -5.27 -17.21
CA VAL A 101 -5.21 -5.64 -18.24
C VAL A 101 -5.48 -7.05 -18.77
N ARG A 102 -5.02 -7.31 -19.98
CA ARG A 102 -4.97 -8.66 -20.53
C ARG A 102 -3.94 -9.51 -19.77
N GLU A 103 -4.21 -10.80 -19.72
CA GLU A 103 -3.29 -11.83 -19.26
C GLU A 103 -2.61 -12.45 -20.49
N ASP A 104 -1.30 -12.24 -20.65
CA ASP A 104 -0.55 -12.81 -21.77
C ASP A 104 -0.57 -14.34 -21.65
N GLY A 105 -1.15 -15.02 -22.64
CA GLY A 105 -1.47 -16.46 -22.62
C GLY A 105 -0.29 -17.43 -22.68
N ASP A 106 0.92 -16.99 -22.33
CA ASP A 106 2.14 -17.79 -22.25
C ASP A 106 2.66 -17.88 -20.81
N SER A 107 1.79 -18.37 -19.93
CA SER A 107 2.18 -18.92 -18.64
C SER A 107 1.66 -20.35 -18.53
N THR A 108 2.59 -21.29 -18.36
CA THR A 108 2.39 -22.73 -18.57
C THR A 108 1.20 -23.30 -17.79
N HIS A 109 0.32 -23.96 -18.52
CA HIS A 109 -0.93 -24.59 -18.06
C HIS A 109 -0.76 -25.42 -16.77
N ARG A 110 -1.46 -25.00 -15.70
CA ARG A 110 -1.68 -25.81 -14.50
C ARG A 110 -3.16 -25.70 -14.05
N PRO A 111 -4.03 -26.66 -14.42
CA PRO A 111 -5.47 -26.54 -14.22
C PRO A 111 -5.90 -27.02 -12.83
N ASP A 112 -5.73 -26.20 -11.80
CA ASP A 112 -6.13 -26.50 -10.42
C ASP A 112 -7.37 -25.67 -9.97
N LEU A 113 -8.55 -26.32 -10.08
CA LEU A 113 -9.85 -26.08 -9.41
C LEU A 113 -10.47 -24.65 -9.35
N ALA A 114 -11.45 -24.46 -10.26
CA ALA A 114 -12.84 -24.06 -10.01
C ALA A 114 -13.24 -23.10 -8.86
N ASP A 115 -13.99 -22.06 -9.25
CA ASP A 115 -15.20 -21.52 -8.60
C ASP A 115 -15.16 -21.14 -7.11
N ALA A 116 -14.84 -19.87 -6.86
CA ALA A 116 -15.29 -19.15 -5.66
C ALA A 116 -16.64 -18.44 -5.95
N PRO A 117 -17.63 -18.50 -5.04
CA PRO A 117 -18.97 -17.96 -5.29
C PRO A 117 -19.01 -16.43 -5.20
N ALA A 118 -19.99 -15.82 -5.89
CA ALA A 118 -20.34 -14.42 -5.68
C ALA A 118 -20.96 -14.23 -4.28
N GLN A 119 -20.61 -13.14 -3.60
CA GLN A 119 -21.27 -12.75 -2.35
C GLN A 119 -22.52 -11.92 -2.66
N GLU A 120 -23.69 -12.52 -2.53
CA GLU A 120 -24.96 -11.78 -2.42
C GLU A 120 -25.16 -11.31 -0.96
N GLU A 121 -25.23 -10.00 -0.73
CA GLU A 121 -25.83 -9.47 0.51
C GLU A 121 -27.35 -9.38 0.38
N GLY A 122 -28.06 -10.33 1.00
CA GLY A 122 -29.52 -10.41 0.91
C GLY A 122 -30.26 -9.63 2.00
N ARG A 123 -30.92 -8.52 1.62
CA ARG A 123 -32.09 -7.91 2.30
C ARG A 123 -32.70 -6.80 1.42
N GLY A 124 -34.02 -6.68 1.24
CA GLY A 124 -35.08 -7.58 1.68
C GLY A 124 -36.48 -6.95 1.61
N GLY A 125 -37.13 -7.01 0.45
CA GLY A 125 -38.58 -6.87 0.29
C GLY A 125 -39.21 -5.48 0.37
N SER A 126 -39.79 -5.02 -0.75
CA SER A 126 -41.23 -4.77 -0.82
C SER A 126 -41.72 -4.81 -2.27
N GLN A 127 -43.00 -5.11 -2.48
CA GLN A 127 -43.67 -5.07 -3.78
C GLN A 127 -44.34 -3.71 -4.00
N LEU A 128 -44.42 -3.26 -5.26
CA LEU A 128 -45.69 -2.74 -5.78
C LEU A 128 -45.78 -2.90 -7.30
N SER A 129 -47.01 -2.97 -7.81
CA SER A 129 -47.35 -3.22 -9.22
C SER A 129 -47.50 -1.92 -10.01
N SER A 130 -47.18 -1.95 -11.31
CA SER A 130 -48.04 -1.56 -12.47
C SER A 130 -47.20 -1.03 -13.64
N THR A 131 -47.62 -0.98 -14.92
CA THR A 131 -48.49 -1.77 -15.85
C THR A 131 -48.20 -1.16 -17.25
N GLU A 132 -48.59 -1.82 -18.36
CA GLU A 132 -48.51 -1.29 -19.74
C GLU A 132 -47.07 -1.16 -20.33
N GLY A 133 -46.84 -1.20 -21.65
CA GLY A 133 -47.71 -1.58 -22.76
C GLY A 133 -47.32 -0.90 -24.09
N GLY A 134 -47.08 -1.65 -25.17
CA GLY A 134 -47.04 -1.10 -26.54
C GLY A 134 -45.86 -1.46 -27.46
N ARG A 135 -46.22 -1.84 -28.69
CA ARG A 135 -45.46 -1.89 -29.97
C ARG A 135 -46.50 -1.49 -31.06
N PRO A 136 -46.23 -1.33 -32.38
CA PRO A 136 -44.97 -1.45 -33.14
C PRO A 136 -44.74 -0.39 -34.27
N SER A 137 -43.70 -0.61 -35.12
CA SER A 137 -43.50 -0.05 -36.50
C SER A 137 -43.12 1.44 -36.60
N LYS A 138 -42.54 2.00 -37.69
CA LYS A 138 -42.08 1.58 -39.06
C LYS A 138 -40.72 2.31 -39.32
N GLU A 139 -39.72 1.86 -40.09
CA GLU A 139 -39.60 1.53 -41.55
C GLU A 139 -39.26 2.75 -42.46
N ASP A 140 -38.63 2.50 -43.63
CA ASP A 140 -38.37 3.38 -44.80
C ASP A 140 -37.03 4.20 -44.99
N ASN A 141 -36.21 3.67 -45.93
CA ASN A 141 -35.63 4.30 -47.15
C ASN A 141 -34.23 5.01 -47.23
N LEU A 142 -33.44 4.47 -48.18
CA LEU A 142 -32.30 5.02 -48.96
C LEU A 142 -32.85 5.69 -50.29
N PRO A 143 -32.09 6.19 -51.33
CA PRO A 143 -30.75 5.76 -51.80
C PRO A 143 -29.77 6.77 -52.51
N GLU A 144 -28.59 6.22 -52.87
CA GLU A 144 -27.76 6.43 -54.10
C GLU A 144 -26.84 7.67 -54.36
N SER A 145 -26.02 7.54 -55.42
CA SER A 145 -24.76 8.26 -55.78
C SER A 145 -24.85 8.90 -57.22
N PRO A 146 -23.83 9.20 -58.09
CA PRO A 146 -22.42 8.72 -58.24
C PRO A 146 -21.32 9.74 -58.75
N GLU A 147 -20.16 9.20 -59.23
CA GLU A 147 -18.91 9.72 -59.88
C GLU A 147 -18.98 10.79 -61.02
N ALA A 148 -17.90 11.39 -61.61
CA ALA A 148 -16.45 11.71 -61.35
C ALA A 148 -15.89 12.50 -62.61
N ASP A 149 -14.62 12.64 -63.10
CA ASP A 149 -13.21 12.26 -62.78
C ASP A 149 -12.18 13.08 -63.67
N ILE A 150 -10.85 12.79 -63.59
CA ILE A 150 -9.73 12.93 -64.60
C ILE A 150 -8.98 14.28 -64.85
N ALA A 151 -7.71 14.35 -64.38
CA ALA A 151 -6.39 14.73 -65.01
C ALA A 151 -6.21 16.02 -65.92
N PRO A 152 -5.04 16.34 -66.59
CA PRO A 152 -3.67 15.75 -66.63
C PRO A 152 -2.39 16.70 -66.74
N VAL A 153 -1.19 16.14 -66.44
CA VAL A 153 0.17 16.25 -67.10
C VAL A 153 1.02 17.56 -67.24
N HIS A 154 2.29 17.52 -66.74
CA HIS A 154 3.63 17.89 -67.33
C HIS A 154 4.68 18.03 -66.16
N ALA A 155 5.90 17.46 -66.10
CA ALA A 155 7.11 17.46 -66.97
C ALA A 155 7.98 18.74 -66.87
N GLU A 156 9.32 18.78 -66.68
CA GLU A 156 10.39 17.78 -66.36
C GLU A 156 11.74 18.52 -66.00
N SER A 157 12.82 17.83 -65.53
CA SER A 157 14.29 18.11 -65.82
C SER A 157 15.32 17.82 -64.69
N ARG A 158 16.37 17.05 -65.05
CA ARG A 158 17.79 16.98 -64.56
C ARG A 158 18.19 16.51 -63.13
N ASN A 159 19.37 15.86 -63.12
CA ASN A 159 20.26 15.34 -62.05
C ASN A 159 21.73 15.68 -62.49
N PRO A 160 22.85 15.41 -61.78
CA PRO A 160 23.14 14.72 -60.50
C PRO A 160 23.81 15.67 -59.45
N GLU A 161 24.43 15.30 -58.30
CA GLU A 161 25.09 14.08 -57.81
C GLU A 161 24.99 13.90 -56.27
N HIS A 162 25.66 12.84 -55.75
CA HIS A 162 26.15 12.64 -54.37
C HIS A 162 25.11 12.38 -53.26
N GLY A 163 25.12 11.15 -52.70
CA GLY A 163 24.47 10.84 -51.41
C GLY A 163 23.99 9.40 -51.23
N VAL A 164 24.88 8.52 -50.72
CA VAL A 164 24.65 7.25 -49.99
C VAL A 164 23.31 6.50 -50.20
N ASN A 165 23.40 5.26 -50.70
CA ASN A 165 22.26 4.33 -50.81
C ASN A 165 21.75 3.83 -49.43
N GLU A 166 20.70 4.43 -48.88
CA GLU A 166 19.82 3.72 -47.94
C GLU A 166 18.84 2.83 -48.70
N THR A 167 18.96 1.51 -48.52
CA THR A 167 18.17 0.53 -49.27
C THR A 167 16.76 0.43 -48.71
N LYS A 168 15.73 0.53 -49.57
CA LYS A 168 14.31 0.39 -49.18
C LYS A 168 14.01 -0.99 -48.57
N ILE A 169 13.95 -1.06 -47.23
CA ILE A 169 13.26 -2.13 -46.46
C ILE A 169 12.14 -1.52 -45.59
N GLY A 170 11.63 -0.35 -45.98
CA GLY A 170 10.42 0.25 -45.39
C GLY A 170 9.15 -0.40 -45.93
N GLY A 171 8.25 -0.83 -45.05
CA GLY A 171 6.89 -1.23 -45.42
C GLY A 171 6.23 -2.32 -44.56
N ARG A 172 6.97 -3.37 -44.16
CA ARG A 172 6.37 -4.53 -43.43
C ARG A 172 6.95 -4.82 -42.04
N GLN A 173 8.24 -4.58 -41.77
CA GLN A 173 8.78 -4.79 -40.42
C GLN A 173 8.39 -3.70 -39.42
N ALA A 174 8.19 -2.46 -39.87
CA ALA A 174 7.80 -1.33 -39.02
C ALA A 174 6.42 -1.48 -38.34
N GLN A 175 5.56 -2.39 -38.82
CA GLN A 175 4.24 -2.66 -38.23
C GLN A 175 4.25 -3.88 -37.29
N ALA A 176 5.23 -4.79 -37.45
CA ALA A 176 5.47 -5.90 -36.52
C ALA A 176 6.20 -5.45 -35.24
N LEU A 177 7.03 -4.39 -35.32
CA LEU A 177 7.85 -3.89 -34.21
C LEU A 177 7.09 -2.96 -33.23
N ARG A 178 5.76 -3.06 -33.15
CA ARG A 178 4.90 -2.16 -32.35
C ARG A 178 4.32 -2.79 -31.08
N ILE A 179 4.66 -4.04 -30.80
CA ILE A 179 4.14 -4.84 -29.67
C ILE A 179 5.20 -5.03 -28.55
N THR A 180 6.49 -4.83 -28.87
CA THR A 180 7.63 -5.39 -28.14
C THR A 180 8.11 -4.67 -26.87
N ASN A 181 7.35 -3.70 -26.32
CA ASN A 181 7.67 -3.07 -25.03
C ASN A 181 6.67 -3.42 -23.90
N HIS A 182 5.35 -3.26 -24.08
CA HIS A 182 4.38 -3.54 -23.00
C HIS A 182 4.47 -4.98 -22.47
N GLN A 183 4.70 -5.98 -23.34
CA GLN A 183 4.80 -7.38 -22.89
C GLN A 183 6.06 -7.67 -22.04
N ARG A 184 7.11 -6.84 -22.10
CA ARG A 184 8.27 -6.95 -21.20
C ARG A 184 7.98 -6.44 -19.78
N VAL A 185 6.97 -5.60 -19.62
CA VAL A 185 6.40 -5.23 -18.31
C VAL A 185 5.46 -6.32 -17.82
N ALA A 186 4.63 -6.89 -18.70
CA ALA A 186 3.66 -7.94 -18.37
C ALA A 186 4.29 -9.18 -17.72
N ALA A 187 5.49 -9.59 -18.17
CA ALA A 187 6.28 -10.67 -17.58
C ALA A 187 6.72 -10.44 -16.11
N ARG A 188 6.66 -9.19 -15.61
CA ARG A 188 6.85 -8.84 -14.19
C ARG A 188 5.55 -8.42 -13.49
N ALA A 189 4.47 -8.20 -14.24
CA ALA A 189 3.22 -7.65 -13.72
C ALA A 189 2.46 -8.57 -12.76
N ASN A 190 2.96 -9.77 -12.44
CA ASN A 190 2.49 -10.57 -11.29
C ASN A 190 2.67 -9.84 -9.96
N ALA A 191 3.63 -8.90 -9.85
CA ALA A 191 3.83 -8.09 -8.65
C ALA A 191 2.83 -6.92 -8.51
N CYS A 192 2.15 -6.50 -9.57
CA CYS A 192 1.17 -5.41 -9.52
C CYS A 192 -0.30 -5.90 -9.53
N VAL A 193 -0.54 -7.21 -9.42
CA VAL A 193 -1.90 -7.79 -9.43
C VAL A 193 -2.65 -7.41 -8.17
N VAL A 194 -3.93 -7.05 -8.31
CA VAL A 194 -4.84 -6.89 -7.17
C VAL A 194 -5.16 -8.29 -6.59
N PRO A 195 -4.88 -8.59 -5.32
CA PRO A 195 -5.16 -9.90 -4.73
C PRO A 195 -6.65 -10.28 -4.83
N ARG A 196 -6.94 -11.58 -4.98
CA ARG A 196 -8.32 -12.07 -5.13
C ARG A 196 -9.20 -11.86 -3.90
N ASP A 197 -8.60 -11.65 -2.71
CA ASP A 197 -9.31 -11.32 -1.47
C ASP A 197 -9.25 -9.81 -1.11
N ALA A 198 -8.71 -8.97 -2.00
CA ALA A 198 -8.70 -7.52 -1.80
C ALA A 198 -10.08 -6.90 -2.05
N VAL A 199 -10.42 -5.87 -1.25
CA VAL A 199 -11.68 -5.15 -1.32
C VAL A 199 -11.63 -4.15 -2.48
N VAL A 200 -12.28 -4.49 -3.59
CA VAL A 200 -12.47 -3.59 -4.73
C VAL A 200 -13.86 -2.92 -4.61
N HIS A 201 -13.93 -1.62 -4.85
CA HIS A 201 -15.17 -0.86 -4.83
C HIS A 201 -16.03 -1.17 -6.06
N GLY A 202 -17.34 -1.33 -5.85
CA GLY A 202 -18.31 -1.61 -6.90
C GLY A 202 -18.52 -3.10 -7.13
N GLN A 203 -18.87 -3.49 -8.36
CA GLN A 203 -19.06 -4.88 -8.77
C GLN A 203 -18.38 -5.13 -10.11
N TYR A 204 -17.83 -6.32 -10.31
CA TYR A 204 -17.21 -6.69 -11.57
C TYR A 204 -17.24 -8.20 -11.86
N ARG A 205 -17.11 -8.54 -13.14
CA ARG A 205 -16.73 -9.87 -13.63
C ARG A 205 -15.64 -9.70 -14.68
N LEU A 206 -14.48 -10.30 -14.43
CA LEU A 206 -13.43 -10.46 -15.44
C LEU A 206 -13.76 -11.69 -16.31
N PRO A 207 -13.70 -11.58 -17.65
CA PRO A 207 -13.69 -12.74 -18.53
C PRO A 207 -12.32 -13.41 -18.52
N ALA A 208 -12.23 -14.64 -19.03
CA ALA A 208 -10.96 -15.38 -19.09
C ALA A 208 -9.88 -14.61 -19.90
N GLY A 209 -8.63 -14.63 -19.41
CA GLY A 209 -7.52 -13.89 -20.02
C GLY A 209 -7.45 -12.40 -19.62
N TYR A 210 -8.08 -12.01 -18.51
CA TYR A 210 -8.05 -10.65 -17.95
C TYR A 210 -7.87 -10.65 -16.44
N ARG A 211 -7.18 -9.62 -15.93
CA ARG A 211 -6.90 -9.43 -14.50
C ARG A 211 -6.89 -7.94 -14.12
N LEU A 212 -7.15 -7.67 -12.84
CA LEU A 212 -6.95 -6.34 -12.25
C LEU A 212 -5.49 -6.18 -11.82
N VAL A 213 -4.88 -5.04 -12.18
CA VAL A 213 -3.60 -4.57 -11.64
C VAL A 213 -3.76 -3.19 -11.04
N PHE A 214 -3.00 -2.90 -9.98
CA PHE A 214 -2.96 -1.58 -9.36
C PHE A 214 -2.39 -0.54 -10.34
N VAL A 215 -2.86 0.71 -10.20
CA VAL A 215 -2.27 1.87 -10.87
C VAL A 215 -1.00 2.29 -10.11
N PRO A 216 0.18 2.35 -10.76
CA PRO A 216 1.41 2.79 -10.10
C PRO A 216 1.44 4.31 -9.88
N ALA A 217 2.07 4.77 -8.80
CA ALA A 217 2.01 6.18 -8.40
C ALA A 217 2.71 7.18 -9.36
N TRP A 218 3.44 6.70 -10.37
CA TRP A 218 3.97 7.54 -11.46
C TRP A 218 2.90 7.89 -12.50
N ALA A 219 2.02 6.94 -12.86
CA ALA A 219 0.90 7.15 -13.79
C ALA A 219 -0.18 8.07 -13.18
N ALA A 220 -0.14 8.30 -11.86
CA ALA A 220 -1.07 9.16 -11.14
C ALA A 220 -1.24 10.57 -11.73
N SER A 221 -0.20 11.17 -12.32
CA SER A 221 -0.27 12.50 -12.94
C SER A 221 -1.01 12.55 -14.28
N GLU A 222 -1.29 11.40 -14.89
CA GLU A 222 -1.98 11.25 -16.17
C GLU A 222 -3.49 11.06 -15.97
N ILE A 223 -3.88 10.49 -14.82
CA ILE A 223 -5.26 10.17 -14.47
C ILE A 223 -5.88 11.33 -13.68
N LYS A 224 -6.55 12.24 -14.39
CA LYS A 224 -7.18 13.45 -13.82
C LYS A 224 -8.68 13.32 -13.73
N THR A 225 -9.29 13.91 -12.70
CA THR A 225 -10.75 14.05 -12.61
C THR A 225 -11.28 14.83 -13.82
N PRO A 226 -12.37 14.41 -14.47
CA PRO A 226 -12.89 15.10 -15.65
C PRO A 226 -13.32 16.54 -15.38
N ALA A 227 -13.06 17.43 -16.33
CA ALA A 227 -13.39 18.85 -16.19
C ALA A 227 -14.91 19.09 -15.99
N GLY A 228 -15.29 19.56 -14.79
CA GLY A 228 -16.70 19.80 -14.43
C GLY A 228 -17.45 18.58 -13.90
N ALA A 229 -16.82 17.41 -13.80
CA ALA A 229 -17.40 16.27 -13.11
C ALA A 229 -17.22 16.41 -11.58
N GLU A 230 -18.33 16.38 -10.85
CA GLU A 230 -18.26 16.04 -9.42
C GLU A 230 -17.82 14.59 -9.28
N CYS A 231 -16.56 14.38 -8.89
CA CYS A 231 -16.05 13.09 -8.46
C CYS A 231 -16.71 12.73 -7.12
N ASN A 232 -17.93 12.19 -7.20
CA ASN A 232 -18.82 11.96 -6.07
C ASN A 232 -18.28 10.85 -5.16
N SER A 233 -17.40 11.27 -4.25
CA SER A 233 -16.78 10.50 -3.17
C SER A 233 -15.98 9.26 -3.61
N LEU A 234 -14.71 9.49 -4.00
CA LEU A 234 -13.63 8.54 -3.72
C LEU A 234 -13.51 8.38 -2.19
N ALA A 235 -14.30 7.46 -1.64
CA ALA A 235 -14.53 7.30 -0.21
C ALA A 235 -13.20 7.05 0.52
N SER A 236 -12.75 8.07 1.24
CA SER A 236 -11.48 8.09 1.96
C SER A 236 -11.64 8.81 3.30
N SER A 237 -10.93 8.32 4.31
CA SER A 237 -10.99 8.85 5.67
C SER A 237 -9.60 9.28 6.15
N TYR A 238 -9.56 10.32 6.96
CA TYR A 238 -8.43 10.57 7.86
C TYR A 238 -8.79 9.92 9.20
N ASN A 239 -8.18 8.77 9.48
CA ASN A 239 -8.58 7.92 10.61
C ASN A 239 -8.14 8.52 11.96
N LEU A 240 -8.93 9.49 12.43
CA LEU A 240 -8.74 10.18 13.71
C LEU A 240 -8.59 9.22 14.91
N PRO A 241 -9.33 8.09 15.03
CA PRO A 241 -9.09 7.12 16.10
C PRO A 241 -7.68 6.52 16.06
N LYS A 242 -7.15 6.19 14.88
CA LYS A 242 -5.77 5.69 14.69
C LYS A 242 -4.74 6.74 15.11
N LEU A 243 -4.96 8.01 14.77
CA LEU A 243 -4.11 9.13 15.22
C LEU A 243 -4.15 9.33 16.74
N LEU A 244 -5.34 9.26 17.36
CA LEU A 244 -5.51 9.41 18.81
C LEU A 244 -4.87 8.26 19.60
N VAL A 245 -5.07 7.00 19.19
CA VAL A 245 -4.42 5.83 19.81
C VAL A 245 -2.90 5.92 19.66
N SER A 246 -2.40 6.31 18.49
CA SER A 246 -0.95 6.50 18.28
C SER A 246 -0.38 7.59 19.18
N LEU A 247 -1.10 8.70 19.38
CA LEU A 247 -0.66 9.79 20.26
C LEU A 247 -0.63 9.36 21.73
N LEU A 248 -1.67 8.65 22.20
CA LEU A 248 -1.71 8.07 23.53
C LEU A 248 -0.58 7.05 23.74
N GLN A 249 -0.28 6.24 22.72
CA GLN A 249 0.84 5.30 22.74
C GLN A 249 2.20 6.00 22.82
N ILE A 250 2.43 7.09 22.07
CA ILE A 250 3.66 7.90 22.21
C ILE A 250 3.78 8.44 23.63
N VAL A 251 2.72 9.04 24.17
CA VAL A 251 2.75 9.63 25.52
C VAL A 251 3.04 8.55 26.57
N TRP A 252 2.36 7.40 26.51
CA TRP A 252 2.55 6.31 27.47
C TRP A 252 3.92 5.63 27.36
N ALA A 253 4.33 5.23 26.15
CA ALA A 253 5.62 4.58 25.94
C ALA A 253 6.79 5.53 26.24
N THR A 254 6.68 6.82 25.92
CA THR A 254 7.68 7.83 26.31
C THR A 254 7.71 8.04 27.84
N THR A 255 6.56 8.01 28.52
CA THR A 255 6.50 8.08 29.99
C THR A 255 7.16 6.88 30.65
N THR A 256 6.94 5.67 30.10
CA THR A 256 7.60 4.44 30.55
C THR A 256 9.12 4.51 30.32
N LEU A 257 9.56 4.91 29.13
CA LEU A 257 10.97 5.09 28.77
C LEU A 257 11.68 6.16 29.62
N TYR A 258 10.97 7.23 29.98
CA TYR A 258 11.47 8.25 30.90
C TYR A 258 11.60 7.72 32.32
N ARG A 259 10.59 6.99 32.83
CA ARG A 259 10.60 6.35 34.16
C ARG A 259 11.61 5.20 34.29
N ALA A 260 12.10 4.64 33.17
CA ALA A 260 13.19 3.67 33.16
C ALA A 260 14.54 4.29 33.55
N ARG A 261 14.71 5.61 33.39
CA ARG A 261 15.93 6.33 33.76
C ARG A 261 16.13 6.32 35.28
N GLY A 262 17.39 6.21 35.71
CA GLY A 262 17.71 5.92 37.10
C GLY A 262 17.75 4.41 37.33
N ASP A 263 17.07 3.93 38.36
CA ASP A 263 17.34 2.63 38.97
C ASP A 263 17.20 1.42 38.03
N GLN A 264 16.22 1.40 37.11
CA GLN A 264 16.09 0.29 36.17
C GLN A 264 17.30 0.17 35.24
N ILE A 265 17.77 1.29 34.65
CA ILE A 265 18.93 1.29 33.76
C ILE A 265 20.24 1.14 34.55
N GLN A 266 20.33 1.68 35.77
CA GLN A 266 21.49 1.45 36.64
C GLN A 266 21.61 0.00 37.09
N ARG A 267 20.49 -0.72 37.27
CA ARG A 267 20.48 -2.13 37.70
C ARG A 267 20.59 -3.12 36.55
N PHE A 268 19.89 -2.88 35.44
CA PHE A 268 19.73 -3.85 34.34
C PHE A 268 20.34 -3.37 33.01
N GLY A 269 20.94 -2.19 32.96
CA GLY A 269 21.64 -1.69 31.79
C GLY A 269 20.75 -1.56 30.56
N TYR A 270 21.26 -1.98 29.40
CA TYR A 270 20.46 -2.05 28.16
C TYR A 270 19.32 -3.09 28.20
N ALA A 271 19.37 -4.04 29.14
CA ALA A 271 18.34 -5.07 29.34
C ALA A 271 17.24 -4.64 30.32
N ALA A 272 17.21 -3.36 30.73
CA ALA A 272 16.14 -2.78 31.54
C ALA A 272 14.78 -2.87 30.83
N PHE A 273 13.79 -3.48 31.48
CA PHE A 273 12.46 -3.70 30.89
C PHE A 273 11.81 -2.44 30.31
N GLY A 274 11.93 -1.29 30.99
CA GLY A 274 11.40 -0.02 30.50
C GLY A 274 12.06 0.53 29.22
N LEU A 275 13.15 -0.07 28.72
CA LEU A 275 13.74 0.22 27.41
C LEU A 275 13.05 -0.53 26.26
N THR A 276 12.36 -1.65 26.54
CA THR A 276 11.66 -2.47 25.52
C THR A 276 10.55 -1.73 24.77
N VAL A 277 10.14 -0.56 25.25
CA VAL A 277 9.12 0.31 24.62
C VAL A 277 9.69 1.27 23.57
N ALA A 278 11.01 1.38 23.41
CA ALA A 278 11.62 2.27 22.41
C ALA A 278 11.16 1.99 20.95
N PRO A 279 10.98 0.72 20.51
CA PRO A 279 10.33 0.42 19.23
C PRO A 279 8.91 0.98 19.11
N TYR A 280 8.08 0.89 20.16
CA TYR A 280 6.70 1.38 20.15
C TYR A 280 6.61 2.91 20.09
N VAL A 281 7.51 3.64 20.78
CA VAL A 281 7.62 5.11 20.65
C VAL A 281 7.89 5.48 19.19
N PHE A 282 8.92 4.86 18.59
CA PHE A 282 9.33 5.15 17.22
C PHE A 282 8.26 4.77 16.19
N MET A 283 7.68 3.58 16.28
CA MET A 283 6.65 3.11 15.36
C MET A 283 5.36 3.92 15.44
N SER A 284 5.00 4.43 16.62
CA SER A 284 3.83 5.31 16.74
C SER A 284 4.04 6.67 16.07
N ILE A 285 5.27 7.21 16.11
CA ILE A 285 5.64 8.41 15.34
C ILE A 285 5.54 8.13 13.83
N MET A 286 6.03 6.98 13.36
CA MET A 286 5.95 6.57 11.95
C MET A 286 4.49 6.36 11.50
N ASN A 287 3.65 5.74 12.33
CA ASN A 287 2.23 5.53 12.08
C ASN A 287 1.47 6.87 11.97
N ILE A 288 1.74 7.85 12.87
CA ILE A 288 1.18 9.20 12.77
C ILE A 288 1.64 9.89 11.48
N ALA A 289 2.94 9.85 11.17
CA ALA A 289 3.48 10.52 9.98
C ALA A 289 2.86 9.95 8.69
N GLY A 290 2.78 8.63 8.54
CA GLY A 290 2.14 8.00 7.38
C GLY A 290 0.64 8.32 7.27
N SER A 291 -0.09 8.25 8.39
CA SER A 291 -1.54 8.51 8.45
C SER A 291 -1.91 10.00 8.36
N PHE A 292 -0.97 10.91 8.62
CA PHE A 292 -1.15 12.35 8.43
C PHE A 292 -0.83 12.78 6.99
N LEU A 293 0.11 12.11 6.32
CA LEU A 293 0.56 12.44 4.96
C LEU A 293 -0.29 11.82 3.84
N ASN A 294 -1.24 10.94 4.17
CA ASN A 294 -2.12 10.26 3.20
C ASN A 294 -3.54 10.10 3.77
N PRO A 295 -4.59 10.09 2.93
CA PRO A 295 -5.88 9.52 3.29
C PRO A 295 -5.78 7.99 3.37
N GLU A 296 -6.61 7.36 4.21
CA GLU A 296 -6.81 5.91 4.23
C GLU A 296 -8.04 5.56 3.36
N TYR A 297 -7.93 4.50 2.56
CA TYR A 297 -8.95 4.09 1.58
C TYR A 297 -9.40 2.66 1.90
N ALA A 298 -10.69 2.47 2.23
CA ALA A 298 -11.24 1.18 2.64
C ALA A 298 -11.34 0.16 1.49
N ALA A 299 -11.28 0.62 0.25
CA ALA A 299 -11.37 -0.20 -0.97
C ALA A 299 -10.46 0.36 -2.07
N ILE A 300 -10.19 -0.45 -3.08
CA ILE A 300 -9.49 -0.09 -4.32
C ILE A 300 -10.54 0.27 -5.38
N PHE A 301 -10.40 1.38 -6.08
CA PHE A 301 -11.38 1.83 -7.08
C PHE A 301 -10.90 1.45 -8.50
N MET A 302 -11.80 0.90 -9.32
CA MET A 302 -11.52 0.64 -10.73
C MET A 302 -11.54 1.96 -11.52
N VAL A 303 -10.59 2.16 -12.42
CA VAL A 303 -10.57 3.29 -13.37
C VAL A 303 -11.00 2.79 -14.74
N ARG A 304 -11.99 3.46 -15.37
CA ARG A 304 -12.49 3.07 -16.71
C ARG A 304 -11.37 3.17 -17.75
N THR A 305 -11.11 2.09 -18.49
CA THR A 305 -10.16 2.07 -19.63
C THR A 305 -10.77 1.37 -20.86
N PRO A 306 -10.24 1.59 -22.08
CA PRO A 306 -10.71 0.88 -23.28
C PRO A 306 -10.59 -0.65 -23.24
N LEU A 307 -9.75 -1.20 -22.34
CA LEU A 307 -9.66 -2.64 -22.13
C LEU A 307 -10.85 -3.19 -21.33
N MET A 308 -11.58 -2.35 -20.60
CA MET A 308 -12.84 -2.72 -19.94
C MET A 308 -13.97 -2.83 -20.95
N ASP A 309 -14.02 -1.93 -21.94
CA ASP A 309 -14.95 -2.03 -23.07
C ASP A 309 -14.71 -3.33 -23.88
N GLU A 310 -13.44 -3.70 -24.10
CA GLU A 310 -13.08 -4.98 -24.72
C GLU A 310 -13.47 -6.19 -23.84
N ALA A 311 -13.26 -6.13 -22.53
CA ALA A 311 -13.64 -7.20 -21.60
C ALA A 311 -15.16 -7.36 -21.49
N GLU A 312 -15.93 -6.27 -21.53
CA GLU A 312 -17.40 -6.29 -21.61
C GLU A 312 -17.87 -6.99 -22.90
N SER A 313 -17.24 -6.71 -24.05
CA SER A 313 -17.53 -7.43 -25.31
C SER A 313 -17.28 -8.95 -25.25
N LYS A 314 -16.56 -9.43 -24.23
CA LYS A 314 -16.25 -10.85 -23.96
C LYS A 314 -17.03 -11.42 -22.76
N GLY A 315 -18.09 -10.75 -22.32
CA GLY A 315 -18.98 -11.19 -21.23
C GLY A 315 -18.51 -10.80 -19.82
N GLY A 316 -17.53 -9.91 -19.71
CA GLY A 316 -17.25 -9.18 -18.47
C GLY A 316 -18.31 -8.13 -18.17
N PHE A 317 -18.24 -7.55 -16.97
CA PHE A 317 -18.96 -6.32 -16.61
C PHE A 317 -18.22 -5.56 -15.51
N PHE A 318 -18.42 -4.25 -15.44
CA PHE A 318 -17.86 -3.39 -14.40
C PHE A 318 -18.91 -2.36 -14.00
N VAL A 319 -19.04 -2.10 -12.70
CA VAL A 319 -20.01 -1.16 -12.12
C VAL A 319 -19.36 -0.44 -10.95
N GLY A 320 -19.46 0.88 -10.90
CA GLY A 320 -18.88 1.70 -9.82
C GLY A 320 -17.43 2.10 -10.08
N GLU A 321 -17.01 2.06 -11.35
CA GLU A 321 -15.71 2.52 -11.85
C GLU A 321 -15.65 4.04 -12.04
N VAL A 322 -14.46 4.60 -11.87
CA VAL A 322 -14.23 6.05 -11.93
C VAL A 322 -13.71 6.42 -13.32
N ARG A 323 -14.33 7.44 -13.93
CA ARG A 323 -13.87 8.00 -15.22
C ARG A 323 -12.79 9.05 -14.99
N HIS A 324 -11.87 9.15 -15.94
CA HIS A 324 -10.80 10.16 -15.97
C HIS A 324 -10.78 10.87 -17.33
N ASP A 325 -10.26 12.10 -17.38
CA ASP A 325 -9.94 12.73 -18.66
C ASP A 325 -8.65 12.11 -19.21
N ALA A 326 -8.70 11.56 -20.43
CA ALA A 326 -7.53 11.10 -21.18
C ALA A 326 -6.77 12.28 -21.83
N GLY A 327 -6.53 13.34 -21.05
CA GLY A 327 -6.02 14.64 -21.53
C GLY A 327 -4.50 14.79 -21.48
N ALA A 328 -3.76 13.79 -21.02
CA ALA A 328 -2.29 13.80 -20.96
C ALA A 328 -1.71 12.82 -22.00
N ARG A 329 -0.64 13.23 -22.67
CA ARG A 329 0.32 12.25 -23.22
C ARG A 329 0.99 11.56 -22.03
N PRO A 330 1.29 10.25 -22.10
CA PRO A 330 1.97 9.58 -21.01
C PRO A 330 3.31 10.26 -20.72
N GLY A 331 3.69 10.28 -19.44
CA GLY A 331 5.06 10.56 -19.05
C GLY A 331 5.98 9.48 -19.62
N ALA A 332 7.28 9.69 -19.53
CA ALA A 332 8.19 8.57 -19.71
C ALA A 332 7.90 7.54 -18.61
N GLU A 333 7.55 6.30 -18.99
CA GLU A 333 7.51 5.20 -18.01
C GLU A 333 8.88 5.15 -17.31
N PRO A 334 8.94 5.05 -15.97
CA PRO A 334 10.22 4.99 -15.27
C PRO A 334 10.99 3.77 -15.74
N GLU A 335 12.25 3.96 -16.12
CA GLU A 335 13.09 2.85 -16.57
C GLU A 335 13.14 1.77 -15.49
N PHE A 336 13.18 0.49 -15.87
CA PHE A 336 13.20 -0.62 -14.91
C PHE A 336 14.29 -0.46 -13.84
N LEU A 337 15.43 0.11 -14.22
CA LEU A 337 16.54 0.43 -13.32
C LEU A 337 16.14 1.44 -12.23
N ASP A 338 15.29 2.43 -12.53
CA ASP A 338 14.83 3.43 -11.56
C ASP A 338 13.82 2.86 -10.58
N ILE A 339 12.96 1.91 -11.02
CA ILE A 339 12.10 1.14 -10.11
C ILE A 339 12.98 0.35 -9.12
N VAL A 340 14.02 -0.35 -9.60
CA VAL A 340 14.95 -1.11 -8.74
C VAL A 340 15.74 -0.21 -7.78
N LYS A 341 16.18 0.98 -8.22
CA LYS A 341 16.80 1.99 -7.33
C LYS A 341 15.82 2.47 -6.25
N GLN A 342 14.59 2.80 -6.65
CA GLN A 342 13.53 3.31 -5.77
C GLN A 342 13.14 2.27 -4.70
N GLU A 343 13.16 0.99 -5.06
CA GLU A 343 12.99 -0.13 -4.13
C GLU A 343 14.18 -0.29 -3.20
N SER A 344 15.38 -0.41 -3.75
CA SER A 344 16.62 -0.53 -2.97
C SER A 344 16.76 0.59 -1.94
N PHE A 345 16.34 1.81 -2.30
CA PHE A 345 16.29 2.95 -1.38
C PHE A 345 15.28 2.77 -0.23
N LEU A 346 14.10 2.16 -0.45
CA LEU A 346 13.18 1.81 0.64
C LEU A 346 13.78 0.78 1.60
N TYR A 347 14.44 -0.27 1.09
CA TYR A 347 15.10 -1.26 1.95
C TYR A 347 16.21 -0.64 2.78
N ILE A 348 17.08 0.16 2.17
CA ILE A 348 18.17 0.88 2.84
C ILE A 348 17.60 1.85 3.89
N LEU A 349 16.60 2.66 3.55
CA LEU A 349 15.98 3.61 4.48
C LEU A 349 15.28 2.90 5.65
N SER A 350 14.58 1.79 5.39
CA SER A 350 13.97 0.96 6.43
C SER A 350 15.05 0.39 7.36
N THR A 351 16.09 -0.23 6.79
CA THR A 351 17.24 -0.77 7.52
C THR A 351 17.91 0.28 8.42
N PHE A 352 18.05 1.53 7.94
CA PHE A 352 18.56 2.64 8.76
C PHE A 352 17.59 3.06 9.88
N CYS A 353 16.29 3.09 9.63
CA CYS A 353 15.29 3.37 10.67
C CYS A 353 15.31 2.33 11.82
N GLY A 354 15.72 1.08 11.56
CA GLY A 354 15.89 0.05 12.60
C GLY A 354 16.92 0.40 13.67
N PHE A 355 17.93 1.21 13.34
CA PHE A 355 18.93 1.66 14.31
C PHE A 355 18.39 2.75 15.24
N ILE A 356 17.20 3.34 15.01
CA ILE A 356 16.67 4.41 15.87
C ILE A 356 16.28 3.86 17.26
N PRO A 357 15.54 2.75 17.41
CA PRO A 357 15.36 2.07 18.69
C PRO A 357 16.69 1.68 19.36
N LEU A 358 17.68 1.16 18.62
CA LEU A 358 19.01 0.88 19.18
C LEU A 358 19.72 2.14 19.68
N ALA A 359 19.66 3.25 18.95
CA ALA A 359 20.27 4.52 19.33
C ALA A 359 19.62 5.14 20.57
N ILE A 360 18.30 4.97 20.74
CA ILE A 360 17.58 5.35 21.97
C ILE A 360 18.10 4.51 23.15
N ILE A 361 18.18 3.19 22.98
CA ILE A 361 18.61 2.25 24.02
C ILE A 361 20.07 2.49 24.39
N GLY A 362 20.98 2.57 23.42
CA GLY A 362 22.39 2.88 23.62
C GLY A 362 22.62 4.28 24.19
N GLY A 363 21.85 5.29 23.77
CA GLY A 363 21.95 6.64 24.33
C GLY A 363 21.52 6.75 25.79
N LEU A 364 20.59 5.88 26.24
CA LEU A 364 20.11 5.85 27.63
C LEU A 364 20.92 4.92 28.54
N SER A 365 21.43 3.81 28.01
CA SER A 365 22.10 2.73 28.79
C SER A 365 23.61 2.60 28.53
N ARG A 366 24.16 3.31 27.54
CA ARG A 366 25.52 3.16 27.00
C ARG A 366 25.88 1.77 26.47
N PHE A 367 24.87 0.89 26.31
CA PHE A 367 25.04 -0.56 26.13
C PHE A 367 25.84 -1.24 27.26
N GLU A 368 25.93 -0.61 28.44
CA GLU A 368 26.42 -1.27 29.65
C GLU A 368 25.40 -2.31 30.12
N ALA A 369 25.85 -3.50 30.53
CA ALA A 369 24.96 -4.61 30.93
C ALA A 369 24.47 -4.50 32.39
N GLN A 370 25.26 -3.87 33.26
CA GLN A 370 25.05 -3.83 34.72
C GLN A 370 24.78 -5.25 35.30
N ASP A 371 23.94 -5.37 36.33
CA ASP A 371 23.59 -6.64 36.99
C ASP A 371 22.52 -7.45 36.23
N SER A 372 22.34 -7.25 34.91
CA SER A 372 21.37 -8.02 34.13
C SER A 372 21.82 -9.46 33.87
N THR A 373 20.86 -10.38 33.85
CA THR A 373 21.09 -11.77 33.48
C THR A 373 21.21 -11.95 31.97
N THR A 374 21.95 -12.97 31.53
CA THR A 374 22.08 -13.35 30.11
C THR A 374 20.71 -13.56 29.44
N LEU A 375 19.71 -14.07 30.16
CA LEU A 375 18.35 -14.25 29.61
C LEU A 375 17.66 -12.91 29.32
N GLN A 376 17.77 -11.92 30.22
CA GLN A 376 17.23 -10.57 29.99
C GLN A 376 17.96 -9.86 28.84
N GLN A 377 19.28 -10.06 28.74
CA GLN A 377 20.11 -9.53 27.65
C GLN A 377 19.68 -10.11 26.30
N VAL A 378 19.63 -11.45 26.17
CA VAL A 378 19.22 -12.15 24.95
C VAL A 378 17.79 -11.77 24.55
N PHE A 379 16.86 -11.74 25.50
CA PHE A 379 15.47 -11.31 25.24
C PHE A 379 15.43 -9.88 24.69
N THR A 380 16.08 -8.92 25.37
CA THR A 380 16.02 -7.51 24.96
C THR A 380 16.77 -7.26 23.65
N SER A 381 17.89 -7.96 23.40
CA SER A 381 18.59 -7.91 22.11
C SER A 381 17.68 -8.41 20.98
N PHE A 382 17.12 -9.61 21.10
CA PHE A 382 16.18 -10.17 20.12
C PHE A 382 14.97 -9.24 19.89
N TRP A 383 14.39 -8.71 20.97
CA TRP A 383 13.25 -7.79 20.94
C TRP A 383 13.53 -6.46 20.22
N VAL A 384 14.79 -6.06 20.07
CA VAL A 384 15.15 -4.84 19.32
C VAL A 384 15.68 -5.20 17.92
N THR A 385 16.36 -6.33 17.75
CA THR A 385 16.91 -6.76 16.44
C THR A 385 15.89 -7.43 15.52
N GLN A 386 14.73 -7.84 16.02
CA GLN A 386 13.62 -8.38 15.21
C GLN A 386 13.20 -7.47 14.04
N PHE A 387 13.55 -6.18 14.11
CA PHE A 387 13.42 -5.22 13.00
C PHE A 387 13.99 -5.75 11.68
N TRP A 388 15.21 -6.30 11.70
CA TRP A 388 15.91 -6.75 10.49
C TRP A 388 15.49 -8.14 10.02
N ALA A 389 14.77 -8.91 10.85
CA ALA A 389 14.23 -10.21 10.46
C ALA A 389 13.01 -10.11 9.52
N PHE A 390 12.38 -8.92 9.42
CA PHE A 390 11.19 -8.68 8.59
C PHE A 390 11.42 -7.59 7.54
N SER A 391 12.67 -7.16 7.31
CA SER A 391 13.02 -6.23 6.24
C SER A 391 13.29 -6.91 4.89
N GLU A 392 13.21 -8.25 4.78
CA GLU A 392 13.65 -9.00 3.59
C GLU A 392 12.53 -9.38 2.60
N GLU A 393 11.24 -9.22 2.94
CA GLU A 393 10.13 -9.53 2.03
C GLU A 393 9.88 -8.39 1.02
N PRO A 394 10.07 -8.60 -0.30
CA PRO A 394 9.48 -7.75 -1.32
C PRO A 394 7.98 -7.97 -1.42
N LEU A 395 7.26 -7.40 -0.45
CA LEU A 395 5.81 -7.25 -0.52
C LEU A 395 5.44 -6.55 -1.84
N PRO A 396 4.61 -7.15 -2.72
CA PRO A 396 4.33 -6.63 -4.07
C PRO A 396 3.89 -5.17 -4.12
N TYR A 397 3.26 -4.69 -3.04
CA TYR A 397 2.80 -3.33 -2.81
C TYR A 397 3.86 -2.21 -2.89
N SER A 398 5.15 -2.51 -2.88
CA SER A 398 6.20 -1.49 -2.93
C SER A 398 6.36 -0.85 -4.33
N MET A 399 5.92 -1.55 -5.38
CA MET A 399 5.80 -1.04 -6.77
C MET A 399 4.72 0.05 -6.95
N LEU A 400 4.12 0.52 -5.84
CA LEU A 400 3.12 1.60 -5.76
C LEU A 400 3.67 2.81 -4.99
#